data_AF-A0A221KID3-F1
#
_entry.id   AF-A0A221KID3-F1
#
_cell.length_a   1.000
_cell.length_b   1.000
_cell.length_c   1.000
_cell.angle_alpha   90.00
_cell.angle_beta   90.00
_cell.angle_gamma   90.00
#
_symmetry.space_group_name_H-M   'P 1'
#
loop_
_entity.id
_entity.type
_entity.pdbx_description
1 polymer ?
#
loop_
_entity_poly.entity_id
_entity_poly.type
_entity_poly.pdbx_seq_one_letter_code
_entity_poly.pdbx_strand_id
1 'polypeptide(L)'
;MCAAPGFFLADRFCFFKSLPMNTSFTDAGGATGTNAAWQQRSRAAVWHPCTQMQRLDVVPPVPIAHGSGPWLYDFEGRRYFDATSSWWVNLFGHADAELNAAVKAQLDRLPHVMLAGCTHAPAVELAERLSALTGGVLGHCFFASDGASAIEIALKMSFHHWKNRGRGEKREFVCLRQSYHGETIGALSVTDVAVFRDAYDPLLLRSHLVASPDARLAQSGESAADVARRAAAELEALLSERAGQIAAVIVEPLIQGAAGMAMYDPLYLREVRALCDRFEVHLIADEIAVGCGRTGTFFAFEQVAEPGTAPVWPDLLCLSKGISGGLLPLSLVLSRDAIYEAFLSDDVTRGFLHSHSYTGNALACSAALAVLDRFEQQNVLAANREQARWLAEALAPLATDARLEHARQRGMVWAIDVKAEALVERFAERFHLAGRGHELLIRPIGRTIYLLPPYLITPELAGWLATQLRACIDEVLGVASATSAVSSASTDAAYPSDPAVA
;
A
#
# COMPACT_ATOMS: atom_id res chain seq x y z
N MET A 1 -60.28 14.80 -22.83
CA MET A 1 -61.23 14.59 -21.70
C MET A 1 -60.57 13.59 -20.76
N CYS A 2 -60.24 13.80 -19.49
CA CYS A 2 -60.21 14.89 -18.50
C CYS A 2 -59.12 14.43 -17.50
N ALA A 3 -58.09 15.21 -17.18
CA ALA A 3 -58.03 16.26 -16.15
C ALA A 3 -58.05 15.74 -14.70
N ALA A 4 -57.18 16.35 -13.89
CA ALA A 4 -56.78 16.06 -12.51
C ALA A 4 -57.92 16.13 -11.45
N PRO A 5 -57.60 15.95 -10.15
CA PRO A 5 -57.19 17.09 -9.30
C PRO A 5 -55.99 16.75 -8.39
N GLY A 6 -55.15 17.66 -7.89
CA GLY A 6 -55.29 19.10 -7.68
C GLY A 6 -55.68 19.42 -6.24
N PHE A 7 -54.71 19.64 -5.35
CA PHE A 7 -54.91 20.44 -4.13
C PHE A 7 -53.64 21.25 -3.82
N PHE A 8 -53.85 22.56 -3.65
CA PHE A 8 -52.89 23.63 -3.38
C PHE A 8 -53.34 24.37 -2.10
N LEU A 9 -52.48 25.29 -1.66
CA LEU A 9 -52.53 26.25 -0.54
C LEU A 9 -52.00 25.76 0.81
N ALA A 10 -51.19 26.53 1.55
CA ALA A 10 -50.44 27.76 1.27
C ALA A 10 -49.52 28.06 2.48
N ASP A 11 -48.43 28.77 2.22
CA ASP A 11 -47.77 29.80 3.03
C ASP A 11 -47.66 29.62 4.55
N ARG A 12 -46.40 29.56 5.04
CA ARG A 12 -45.92 30.47 6.11
C ARG A 12 -44.39 30.63 6.11
N PHE A 13 -43.98 31.85 5.75
CA PHE A 13 -42.92 32.70 6.30
C PHE A 13 -41.42 32.35 6.14
N CYS A 14 -40.80 33.15 5.27
CA CYS A 14 -39.43 33.64 5.31
C CYS A 14 -38.96 34.07 6.71
N PHE A 15 -37.76 33.63 7.10
CA PHE A 15 -36.79 34.42 7.88
C PHE A 15 -35.37 33.92 7.58
N PHE A 16 -34.84 34.19 6.38
CA PHE A 16 -33.39 34.21 6.18
C PHE A 16 -32.90 35.60 6.60
N LYS A 17 -32.30 35.68 7.79
CA LYS A 17 -31.50 36.86 8.16
C LYS A 17 -30.37 36.98 7.15
N SER A 18 -30.38 38.09 6.42
CA SER A 18 -29.27 38.58 5.61
C SER A 18 -28.00 38.65 6.45
N LEU A 19 -27.07 37.73 6.20
CA LEU A 19 -25.67 37.93 6.57
C LEU A 19 -25.12 39.03 5.66
N PRO A 20 -24.44 40.06 6.19
CA PRO A 20 -23.89 41.10 5.36
C PRO A 20 -22.84 40.51 4.40
N MET A 21 -23.11 40.61 3.10
CA MET A 21 -22.09 40.48 2.06
C MET A 21 -21.11 41.63 2.25
N ASN A 22 -19.99 41.37 2.93
CA ASN A 22 -18.81 42.20 2.80
C ASN A 22 -17.95 41.60 1.69
N THR A 23 -18.30 41.93 0.45
CA THR A 23 -17.39 41.81 -0.69
C THR A 23 -16.33 42.89 -0.56
N SER A 24 -15.22 42.55 0.04
CA SER A 24 -13.92 43.11 -0.29
C SER A 24 -13.05 41.97 -0.80
N PHE A 25 -13.16 41.67 -2.10
CA PHE A 25 -12.08 41.00 -2.82
C PHE A 25 -10.93 41.99 -2.93
N THR A 26 -10.13 42.05 -1.87
CA THR A 26 -8.81 42.66 -1.87
C THR A 26 -7.80 41.54 -1.68
N ASP A 27 -6.89 41.44 -2.65
CA ASP A 27 -5.76 40.53 -2.79
C ASP A 27 -6.00 39.04 -3.03
N ALA A 28 -6.09 38.70 -4.32
CA ALA A 28 -5.40 37.53 -4.85
C ALA A 28 -3.88 37.77 -4.77
N GLY A 29 -3.29 37.48 -3.61
CA GLY A 29 -1.84 37.56 -3.37
C GLY A 29 -1.43 36.66 -2.22
N GLY A 30 -0.75 35.54 -2.53
CA GLY A 30 0.02 34.71 -1.59
C GLY A 30 -0.77 34.05 -0.44
N ALA A 31 -0.89 32.73 -0.46
CA ALA A 31 -1.22 31.98 0.75
C ALA A 31 -0.03 32.01 1.74
N THR A 32 0.25 33.17 2.35
CA THR A 32 1.33 33.35 3.34
C THR A 32 0.84 32.97 4.74
N GLY A 33 0.41 31.72 4.92
CA GLY A 33 0.20 31.16 6.26
C GLY A 33 1.49 30.53 6.77
N THR A 34 1.93 30.86 7.98
CA THR A 34 3.05 30.16 8.64
C THR A 34 2.71 28.69 8.89
N ASN A 35 3.70 27.84 9.16
CA ASN A 35 3.46 26.43 9.48
C ASN A 35 2.47 26.28 10.65
N ALA A 36 2.63 27.11 11.69
CA ALA A 36 1.76 27.13 12.86
C ALA A 36 0.29 27.43 12.52
N ALA A 37 0.04 28.39 11.61
CA ALA A 37 -1.32 28.74 11.20
C ALA A 37 -2.02 27.57 10.48
N TRP A 38 -1.31 26.88 9.59
CA TRP A 38 -1.84 25.71 8.89
C TRP A 38 -2.07 24.52 9.83
N GLN A 39 -1.17 24.28 10.77
CA GLN A 39 -1.32 23.26 11.80
C GLN A 39 -2.56 23.53 12.67
N GLN A 40 -2.78 24.77 13.11
CA GLN A 40 -3.95 25.13 13.91
C GLN A 40 -5.26 24.90 13.15
N ARG A 41 -5.34 25.35 11.89
CA ARG A 41 -6.52 25.14 11.04
C ARG A 41 -6.75 23.66 10.77
N SER A 42 -5.69 22.92 10.51
CA SER A 42 -5.74 21.47 10.28
C SER A 42 -6.24 20.73 11.51
N ARG A 43 -5.72 21.05 12.70
CA ARG A 43 -6.21 20.49 13.97
C ARG A 43 -7.70 20.75 14.20
N ALA A 44 -8.19 21.92 13.83
CA ALA A 44 -9.59 22.29 14.04
C ALA A 44 -10.55 21.62 13.05
N ALA A 45 -10.08 21.23 11.85
CA ALA A 45 -10.96 20.85 10.75
C ALA A 45 -10.71 19.47 10.14
N VAL A 46 -9.53 18.87 10.33
CA VAL A 46 -9.11 17.65 9.62
C VAL A 46 -8.96 16.47 10.57
N TRP A 47 -9.67 15.39 10.28
CA TRP A 47 -9.45 14.08 10.89
C TRP A 47 -8.32 13.37 10.14
N HIS A 48 -7.11 13.41 10.69
CA HIS A 48 -5.92 12.79 10.07
C HIS A 48 -5.96 11.25 10.08
N PRO A 49 -5.58 10.59 8.99
CA PRO A 49 -5.52 9.13 8.93
C PRO A 49 -4.41 8.58 9.85
N CYS A 50 -4.65 7.38 10.41
CA CYS A 50 -3.71 6.65 11.28
C CYS A 50 -3.01 7.53 12.34
N THR A 51 -3.77 8.43 12.96
CA THR A 51 -3.30 9.44 13.90
C THR A 51 -4.25 9.53 15.08
N GLN A 52 -3.71 9.48 16.30
CA GLN A 52 -4.48 9.83 17.50
C GLN A 52 -4.57 11.35 17.59
N MET A 53 -5.77 11.93 17.44
CA MET A 53 -5.96 13.39 17.35
C MET A 53 -5.40 14.16 18.55
N GLN A 54 -5.47 13.60 19.76
CA GLN A 54 -4.87 14.24 20.94
C GLN A 54 -3.34 14.35 20.85
N ARG A 55 -2.70 13.46 20.09
CA ARG A 55 -1.25 13.45 19.90
C ARG A 55 -0.76 14.51 18.93
N LEU A 56 -1.64 15.22 18.21
CA LEU A 56 -1.26 16.32 17.32
C LEU A 56 -0.55 17.47 18.06
N ASP A 57 -0.73 17.60 19.37
CA ASP A 57 0.00 18.59 20.19
C ASP A 57 1.49 18.23 20.36
N VAL A 58 1.80 16.94 20.35
CA VAL A 58 3.18 16.44 20.52
C VAL A 58 3.84 16.17 19.16
N VAL A 59 3.03 15.76 18.18
CA VAL A 59 3.47 15.46 16.82
C VAL A 59 2.58 16.24 15.86
N PRO A 60 2.81 17.56 15.73
CA PRO A 60 2.02 18.36 14.80
C PRO A 60 2.23 17.85 13.37
N PRO A 61 1.20 17.91 12.50
CA PRO A 61 1.37 17.55 11.10
C PRO A 61 2.34 18.54 10.45
N VAL A 62 3.17 18.07 9.51
CA VAL A 62 4.03 18.97 8.73
C VAL A 62 3.17 19.57 7.61
N PRO A 63 2.93 20.88 7.58
CA PRO A 63 2.14 21.49 6.52
C PRO A 63 3.02 21.64 5.27
N ILE A 64 2.73 20.83 4.26
CA ILE A 64 3.47 20.87 2.99
C ILE A 64 2.88 21.93 2.07
N ALA A 65 3.72 22.82 1.55
CA ALA A 65 3.36 23.86 0.59
C ALA A 65 3.49 23.38 -0.86
N HIS A 66 4.58 22.70 -1.18
CA HIS A 66 4.83 22.15 -2.52
C HIS A 66 5.84 21.00 -2.48
N GLY A 67 6.05 20.34 -3.61
CA GLY A 67 7.10 19.33 -3.78
C GLY A 67 7.78 19.46 -5.14
N SER A 68 9.01 18.97 -5.23
CA SER A 68 9.80 18.94 -6.46
C SER A 68 10.84 17.84 -6.39
N GLY A 69 10.85 16.93 -7.38
CA GLY A 69 11.73 15.77 -7.37
C GLY A 69 11.47 14.92 -6.11
N PRO A 70 12.49 14.41 -5.40
CA PRO A 70 12.23 13.58 -4.21
C PRO A 70 11.93 14.40 -2.94
N TRP A 71 11.76 15.72 -3.04
CA TRP A 71 11.65 16.63 -1.90
C TRP A 71 10.25 17.24 -1.76
N LEU A 72 9.83 17.40 -0.52
CA LEU A 72 8.66 18.16 -0.10
C LEU A 72 9.12 19.40 0.67
N TYR A 73 8.42 20.51 0.54
CA TYR A 73 8.77 21.79 1.14
C TYR A 73 7.59 22.32 1.96
N ASP A 74 7.84 22.77 3.18
CA ASP A 74 6.83 23.41 4.03
C ASP A 74 6.62 24.90 3.68
N PHE A 75 5.77 25.59 4.45
CA PHE A 75 5.48 27.02 4.25
C PHE A 75 6.59 27.95 4.77
N GLU A 76 7.63 27.40 5.42
CA GLU A 76 8.79 28.13 5.94
C GLU A 76 10.07 27.84 5.14
N GLY A 77 9.95 27.07 4.05
CA GLY A 77 11.05 26.74 3.14
C GLY A 77 11.93 25.58 3.59
N ARG A 78 11.59 24.87 4.68
CA ARG A 78 12.29 23.64 5.06
C ARG A 78 11.90 22.53 4.09
N ARG A 79 12.88 21.73 3.71
CA ARG A 79 12.67 20.58 2.82
C ARG A 79 12.74 19.26 3.59
N TYR A 80 12.06 18.27 3.04
CA TYR A 80 12.01 16.91 3.55
C TYR A 80 12.13 15.94 2.39
N PHE A 81 13.14 15.06 2.42
CA PHE A 81 13.25 13.96 1.49
C PHE A 81 12.14 12.96 1.80
N ASP A 82 11.35 12.62 0.78
CA ASP A 82 10.24 11.69 0.91
C ASP A 82 10.74 10.23 0.92
N ALA A 83 11.24 9.81 2.08
CA ALA A 83 11.90 8.50 2.26
C ALA A 83 10.93 7.31 2.11
N THR A 84 9.62 7.56 2.19
CA THR A 84 8.57 6.54 2.09
C THR A 84 7.67 6.76 0.88
N SER A 85 8.02 7.66 -0.03
CA SER A 85 7.23 7.96 -1.25
C SER A 85 5.76 8.27 -0.95
N SER A 86 5.50 9.08 0.07
CA SER A 86 4.17 9.52 0.48
C SER A 86 3.22 8.32 0.66
N TRP A 87 3.68 7.34 1.43
CA TRP A 87 2.99 6.06 1.63
C TRP A 87 3.04 5.10 0.42
N TRP A 88 4.25 4.98 -0.13
CA TRP A 88 4.65 4.03 -1.17
C TRP A 88 4.01 4.26 -2.55
N VAL A 89 3.37 5.42 -2.74
CA VAL A 89 2.66 5.78 -3.98
C VAL A 89 3.57 6.44 -4.99
N ASN A 90 4.47 7.31 -4.55
CA ASN A 90 5.28 8.12 -5.44
C ASN A 90 6.36 7.27 -6.13
N LEU A 91 6.40 7.28 -7.47
CA LEU A 91 7.44 6.60 -8.24
C LEU A 91 8.51 7.57 -8.72
N PHE A 92 8.13 8.74 -9.25
CA PHE A 92 9.02 9.58 -10.04
C PHE A 92 9.27 10.97 -9.43
N GLY A 93 8.91 11.14 -8.17
CA GLY A 93 9.04 12.41 -7.46
C GLY A 93 7.80 13.30 -7.58
N HIS A 94 7.82 14.37 -6.81
CA HIS A 94 6.75 15.34 -6.69
C HIS A 94 6.79 16.34 -7.85
N ALA A 95 5.59 16.73 -8.30
CA ALA A 95 5.38 17.68 -9.38
C ALA A 95 6.05 17.29 -10.72
N ASP A 96 6.09 15.99 -11.02
CA ASP A 96 6.64 15.46 -12.27
C ASP A 96 6.00 16.11 -13.51
N ALA A 97 6.83 16.70 -14.38
CA ALA A 97 6.35 17.52 -15.48
C ALA A 97 5.63 16.71 -16.57
N GLU A 98 6.10 15.50 -16.89
CA GLU A 98 5.50 14.68 -17.96
C GLU A 98 4.17 14.08 -17.51
N LEU A 99 4.10 13.54 -16.28
CA LEU A 99 2.85 13.04 -15.71
C LEU A 99 1.82 14.16 -15.57
N ASN A 100 2.24 15.34 -15.10
CA ASN A 100 1.36 16.50 -15.01
C ASN A 100 0.86 16.95 -16.40
N ALA A 101 1.69 16.89 -17.43
CA ALA A 101 1.30 17.24 -18.78
C ALA A 101 0.26 16.25 -19.33
N ALA A 102 0.43 14.94 -19.11
CA ALA A 102 -0.53 13.92 -19.52
C ALA A 102 -1.90 14.14 -18.88
N VAL A 103 -1.95 14.40 -17.56
CA VAL A 103 -3.19 14.67 -16.85
C VAL A 103 -3.86 15.96 -17.32
N LYS A 104 -3.09 17.04 -17.55
CA LYS A 104 -3.64 18.31 -18.08
C LYS A 104 -4.22 18.14 -19.48
N ALA A 105 -3.53 17.42 -20.36
CA ALA A 105 -4.04 17.13 -21.69
C ALA A 105 -5.36 16.34 -21.65
N GLN A 106 -5.47 15.37 -20.73
CA GLN A 106 -6.71 14.63 -20.54
C GLN A 106 -7.82 15.50 -19.91
N LEU A 107 -7.47 16.40 -18.99
CA LEU A 107 -8.39 17.36 -18.36
C LEU A 107 -9.05 18.28 -19.38
N ASP A 108 -8.28 18.79 -20.34
CA ASP A 108 -8.78 19.67 -21.40
C ASP A 108 -9.70 18.92 -22.39
N ARG A 109 -9.61 17.59 -22.45
CA ARG A 109 -10.38 16.74 -23.38
C ARG A 109 -11.62 16.11 -22.74
N LEU A 110 -11.42 15.33 -21.68
CA LEU A 110 -12.48 14.61 -20.97
C LEU A 110 -12.02 14.28 -19.54
N PRO A 111 -12.44 15.05 -18.52
CA PRO A 111 -12.06 14.75 -17.14
C PRO A 111 -12.75 13.50 -16.60
N HIS A 112 -14.01 13.27 -16.97
CA HIS A 112 -14.80 12.19 -16.40
C HIS A 112 -16.04 11.83 -17.23
N VAL A 113 -16.32 10.53 -17.30
CA VAL A 113 -17.61 9.92 -17.67
C VAL A 113 -17.72 8.58 -16.93
N MET A 114 -18.93 8.15 -16.57
CA MET A 114 -19.14 6.84 -15.93
C MET A 114 -18.91 5.70 -16.93
N LEU A 115 -18.19 4.64 -16.54
CA LEU A 115 -18.04 3.45 -17.40
C LEU A 115 -19.30 2.57 -17.46
N ALA A 116 -20.31 2.83 -16.62
CA ALA A 116 -21.61 2.18 -16.72
C ALA A 116 -22.35 2.64 -17.98
N GLY A 117 -22.15 1.93 -19.09
CA GLY A 117 -22.77 2.23 -20.39
C GLY A 117 -21.99 3.21 -21.27
N CYS A 118 -20.81 3.65 -20.85
CA CYS A 118 -19.88 4.42 -21.69
C CYS A 118 -18.49 3.77 -21.67
N THR A 119 -17.64 4.18 -22.61
CA THR A 119 -16.22 3.84 -22.63
C THR A 119 -15.39 5.04 -23.06
N HIS A 120 -14.08 4.99 -22.85
CA HIS A 120 -13.13 6.00 -23.31
C HIS A 120 -11.74 5.37 -23.51
N ALA A 121 -10.94 6.01 -24.36
CA ALA A 121 -9.65 5.48 -24.79
C ALA A 121 -8.67 5.20 -23.64
N PRO A 122 -8.45 6.11 -22.65
CA PRO A 122 -7.52 5.84 -21.56
C PRO A 122 -7.80 4.56 -20.75
N ALA A 123 -9.07 4.24 -20.50
CA ALA A 123 -9.42 3.01 -19.78
C ALA A 123 -9.14 1.76 -20.62
N VAL A 124 -9.47 1.80 -21.91
CA VAL A 124 -9.25 0.67 -22.85
C VAL A 124 -7.75 0.43 -23.03
N GLU A 125 -7.00 1.46 -23.40
CA GLU A 125 -5.55 1.36 -23.66
C GLU A 125 -4.79 0.90 -22.42
N LEU A 126 -5.18 1.37 -21.22
CA LEU A 126 -4.55 0.93 -19.98
C LEU A 126 -4.80 -0.55 -19.71
N ALA A 127 -6.03 -1.04 -19.91
CA ALA A 127 -6.37 -2.45 -19.74
C ALA A 127 -5.61 -3.32 -20.74
N GLU A 128 -5.54 -2.92 -22.02
CA GLU A 128 -4.82 -3.63 -23.08
C GLU A 128 -3.32 -3.71 -22.78
N ARG A 129 -2.68 -2.61 -22.40
CA ARG A 129 -1.23 -2.58 -22.10
C ARG A 129 -0.88 -3.41 -20.87
N LEU A 130 -1.69 -3.33 -19.81
CA LEU A 130 -1.49 -4.17 -18.62
C LEU A 130 -1.68 -5.65 -18.95
N SER A 131 -2.67 -6.00 -19.77
CA SER A 131 -2.85 -7.37 -20.23
C SER A 131 -1.64 -7.86 -21.04
N ALA A 132 -1.12 -7.04 -21.95
CA ALA A 132 0.06 -7.35 -22.75
C ALA A 132 1.32 -7.60 -21.88
N LEU A 133 1.51 -6.86 -20.78
CA LEU A 133 2.60 -7.11 -19.83
C LEU A 133 2.49 -8.49 -19.15
N THR A 134 1.31 -9.08 -19.10
CA THR A 134 1.09 -10.44 -18.59
C THR A 134 1.13 -11.52 -19.68
N GLY A 135 1.47 -11.15 -20.92
CA GLY A 135 1.36 -12.03 -22.08
C GLY A 135 -0.07 -12.41 -22.42
N GLY A 136 -1.05 -11.57 -22.05
CA GLY A 136 -2.49 -11.82 -22.25
C GLY A 136 -3.12 -12.77 -21.23
N VAL A 137 -2.36 -13.27 -20.24
CA VAL A 137 -2.87 -14.23 -19.25
C VAL A 137 -3.91 -13.61 -18.32
N LEU A 138 -3.72 -12.35 -17.93
CA LEU A 138 -4.72 -11.55 -17.23
C LEU A 138 -5.39 -10.61 -18.26
N GLY A 139 -6.45 -11.11 -18.89
CA GLY A 139 -7.11 -10.50 -20.05
C GLY A 139 -8.08 -9.36 -19.74
N HIS A 140 -8.60 -9.30 -18.50
CA HIS A 140 -9.68 -8.38 -18.15
C HIS A 140 -9.31 -7.49 -16.98
N CYS A 141 -9.68 -6.21 -17.07
CA CYS A 141 -9.39 -5.19 -16.06
C CYS A 141 -10.68 -4.59 -15.52
N PHE A 142 -10.78 -4.48 -14.19
CA PHE A 142 -11.82 -3.73 -13.51
C PHE A 142 -11.17 -2.62 -12.68
N PHE A 143 -11.66 -1.39 -12.81
CA PHE A 143 -11.07 -0.21 -12.16
C PHE A 143 -11.74 0.17 -10.85
N ALA A 144 -10.95 0.73 -9.93
CA ALA A 144 -11.40 1.34 -8.69
C ALA A 144 -10.60 2.60 -8.31
N SER A 145 -10.92 3.24 -7.17
CA SER A 145 -10.25 4.46 -6.70
C SER A 145 -9.01 4.23 -5.84
N ASP A 146 -8.98 3.14 -5.07
CA ASP A 146 -7.97 2.89 -4.05
C ASP A 146 -7.75 1.39 -3.83
N GLY A 147 -6.65 1.04 -3.16
CA GLY A 147 -6.24 -0.34 -2.96
C GLY A 147 -7.28 -1.21 -2.23
N ALA A 148 -7.89 -0.70 -1.15
CA ALA A 148 -8.89 -1.44 -0.38
C ALA A 148 -10.12 -1.77 -1.25
N SER A 149 -10.55 -0.83 -2.09
CA SER A 149 -11.62 -1.05 -3.06
C SER A 149 -11.26 -2.14 -4.09
N ALA A 150 -10.02 -2.21 -4.57
CA ALA A 150 -9.57 -3.29 -5.45
C ALA A 150 -9.60 -4.66 -4.76
N ILE A 151 -9.21 -4.72 -3.48
CA ILE A 151 -9.33 -5.96 -2.69
C ILE A 151 -10.79 -6.38 -2.53
N GLU A 152 -11.69 -5.46 -2.18
CA GLU A 152 -13.14 -5.74 -2.11
C GLU A 152 -13.68 -6.30 -3.44
N ILE A 153 -13.24 -5.75 -4.57
CA ILE A 153 -13.60 -6.23 -5.91
C ILE A 153 -13.08 -7.64 -6.14
N ALA A 154 -11.80 -7.91 -5.86
CA ALA A 154 -11.19 -9.22 -6.06
C ALA A 154 -11.87 -10.31 -5.20
N LEU A 155 -12.15 -10.01 -3.92
CA LEU A 155 -12.87 -10.92 -3.03
C LEU A 155 -14.28 -11.22 -3.57
N LYS A 156 -15.02 -10.18 -3.99
CA LYS A 156 -16.36 -10.34 -4.57
C LYS A 156 -16.35 -11.08 -5.90
N MET A 157 -15.36 -10.85 -6.76
CA MET A 157 -15.19 -11.55 -8.03
C MET A 157 -14.96 -13.04 -7.80
N SER A 158 -14.05 -13.40 -6.88
CA SER A 158 -13.77 -14.79 -6.54
C SER A 158 -15.01 -15.50 -5.95
N PHE A 159 -15.65 -14.90 -4.95
CA PHE A 159 -16.87 -15.43 -4.34
C PHE A 159 -17.99 -15.62 -5.36
N HIS A 160 -18.28 -14.60 -6.17
CA HIS A 160 -19.39 -14.65 -7.13
C HIS A 160 -19.09 -15.59 -8.31
N HIS A 161 -17.83 -15.71 -8.73
CA HIS A 161 -17.42 -16.72 -9.70
C HIS A 161 -17.85 -18.12 -9.25
N TRP A 162 -17.52 -18.52 -8.02
CA TRP A 162 -17.87 -19.84 -7.51
C TRP A 162 -19.38 -20.06 -7.43
N LYS A 163 -20.13 -19.04 -6.99
CA LYS A 163 -21.59 -19.07 -7.02
C LYS A 163 -22.13 -19.29 -8.44
N ASN A 164 -21.62 -18.56 -9.42
CA ASN A 164 -22.04 -18.70 -10.82
C ASN A 164 -21.63 -20.05 -11.45
N ARG A 165 -20.59 -20.70 -10.93
CA ARG A 165 -20.18 -22.06 -11.31
C ARG A 165 -20.91 -23.16 -10.52
N GLY A 166 -21.93 -22.81 -9.73
CA GLY A 166 -22.70 -23.78 -8.94
C GLY A 166 -21.99 -24.30 -7.68
N ARG A 167 -20.87 -23.68 -7.28
CA ARG A 167 -20.06 -24.04 -6.10
C ARG A 167 -20.20 -22.99 -5.00
N GLY A 168 -21.43 -22.61 -4.65
CA GLY A 168 -21.74 -21.53 -3.70
C GLY A 168 -21.22 -21.73 -2.27
N GLU A 169 -20.80 -22.95 -1.91
CA GLU A 169 -20.14 -23.22 -0.63
C GLU A 169 -18.72 -22.64 -0.55
N LYS A 170 -18.06 -22.35 -1.70
CA LYS A 170 -16.75 -21.71 -1.74
C LYS A 170 -16.89 -20.21 -1.46
N ARG A 171 -16.87 -19.86 -0.17
CA ARG A 171 -17.14 -18.52 0.35
C ARG A 171 -16.13 -18.00 1.37
N GLU A 172 -15.20 -18.84 1.80
CA GLU A 172 -14.21 -18.52 2.82
C GLU A 172 -12.93 -17.99 2.19
N PHE A 173 -12.16 -17.21 2.92
CA PHE A 173 -10.91 -16.62 2.45
C PHE A 173 -9.76 -16.98 3.37
N VAL A 174 -8.56 -17.09 2.80
CA VAL A 174 -7.32 -17.34 3.55
C VAL A 174 -6.37 -16.16 3.34
N CYS A 175 -5.81 -15.62 4.41
CA CYS A 175 -4.75 -14.63 4.36
C CYS A 175 -3.59 -15.01 5.30
N LEU A 176 -2.46 -14.33 5.14
CA LEU A 176 -1.26 -14.61 5.92
C LEU A 176 -1.31 -13.88 7.26
N ARG A 177 -0.73 -14.48 8.30
CA ARG A 177 -0.44 -13.74 9.53
C ARG A 177 0.36 -12.48 9.22
N GLN A 178 0.05 -11.37 9.88
CA GLN A 178 0.67 -10.05 9.71
C GLN A 178 0.45 -9.40 8.32
N SER A 179 -0.44 -9.92 7.46
CA SER A 179 -0.74 -9.32 6.15
C SER A 179 -1.59 -8.06 6.26
N TYR A 180 -1.47 -7.16 5.27
CA TYR A 180 -2.33 -5.99 5.15
C TYR A 180 -2.86 -5.83 3.73
N HIS A 181 -4.19 -5.72 3.63
CA HIS A 181 -4.91 -5.63 2.37
C HIS A 181 -5.89 -4.43 2.33
N GLY A 182 -5.93 -3.61 3.38
CA GLY A 182 -6.72 -2.37 3.44
C GLY A 182 -7.65 -2.30 4.65
N GLU A 183 -8.42 -1.21 4.71
CA GLU A 183 -9.18 -0.83 5.92
C GLU A 183 -10.70 -0.69 5.69
N THR A 184 -11.20 -0.92 4.47
CA THR A 184 -12.65 -1.15 4.28
C THR A 184 -13.04 -2.50 4.89
N ILE A 185 -14.30 -2.71 5.28
CA ILE A 185 -14.69 -3.89 6.08
C ILE A 185 -14.27 -5.23 5.45
N GLY A 186 -14.44 -5.40 4.13
CA GLY A 186 -14.02 -6.63 3.45
C GLY A 186 -12.51 -6.77 3.36
N ALA A 187 -11.80 -5.69 3.01
CA ALA A 187 -10.33 -5.68 2.97
C ALA A 187 -9.69 -5.89 4.36
N LEU A 188 -10.30 -5.31 5.39
CA LEU A 188 -9.88 -5.44 6.78
C LEU A 188 -10.17 -6.85 7.31
N SER A 189 -11.21 -7.52 6.81
CA SER A 189 -11.52 -8.93 7.13
C SER A 189 -10.44 -9.89 6.66
N VAL A 190 -9.61 -9.51 5.68
CA VAL A 190 -8.45 -10.27 5.23
C VAL A 190 -7.12 -9.65 5.67
N THR A 191 -7.13 -8.64 6.53
CA THR A 191 -5.93 -8.02 7.12
C THR A 191 -5.67 -8.55 8.53
N ASP A 192 -4.42 -8.88 8.86
CA ASP A 192 -3.99 -9.35 10.17
C ASP A 192 -3.02 -8.37 10.85
N VAL A 193 -3.44 -7.12 10.99
CA VAL A 193 -2.69 -6.08 11.70
C VAL A 193 -3.54 -5.54 12.84
N ALA A 194 -3.25 -6.00 14.06
CA ALA A 194 -4.04 -5.76 15.28
C ALA A 194 -4.48 -4.29 15.47
N VAL A 195 -3.56 -3.33 15.31
CA VAL A 195 -3.86 -1.90 15.51
C VAL A 195 -4.94 -1.35 14.58
N PHE A 196 -5.12 -1.95 13.40
CA PHE A 196 -6.17 -1.57 12.45
C PHE A 196 -7.41 -2.46 12.59
N ARG A 197 -7.24 -3.72 13.00
CA ARG A 197 -8.27 -4.76 12.97
C ARG A 197 -9.13 -4.80 14.24
N ASP A 198 -8.50 -4.74 15.42
CA ASP A 198 -9.12 -5.20 16.67
C ASP A 198 -10.37 -4.40 17.07
N ALA A 199 -10.35 -3.09 16.86
CA ALA A 199 -11.49 -2.21 17.16
C ALA A 199 -12.75 -2.55 16.33
N TYR A 200 -12.58 -3.26 15.21
CA TYR A 200 -13.66 -3.59 14.28
C TYR A 200 -13.96 -5.09 14.22
N ASP A 201 -13.28 -5.94 15.01
CA ASP A 201 -13.43 -7.41 14.97
C ASP A 201 -14.90 -7.91 14.92
N PRO A 202 -15.87 -7.31 15.65
CA PRO A 202 -17.28 -7.72 15.55
C PRO A 202 -17.96 -7.49 14.19
N LEU A 203 -17.39 -6.65 13.32
CA LEU A 203 -17.90 -6.33 11.98
C LEU A 203 -17.27 -7.18 10.88
N LEU A 204 -16.19 -7.90 11.19
CA LEU A 204 -15.36 -8.56 10.18
C LEU A 204 -15.88 -9.96 9.85
N LEU A 205 -15.75 -10.32 8.57
CA LEU A 205 -15.82 -11.72 8.16
C LEU A 205 -14.61 -12.46 8.75
N ARG A 206 -14.81 -13.70 9.17
CA ARG A 206 -13.74 -14.54 9.71
C ARG A 206 -12.97 -15.19 8.54
N SER A 207 -11.82 -14.64 8.21
CA SER A 207 -10.83 -15.29 7.34
C SER A 207 -10.02 -16.33 8.12
N HIS A 208 -9.44 -17.28 7.39
CA HIS A 208 -8.44 -18.20 7.94
C HIS A 208 -7.06 -17.55 7.88
N LEU A 209 -6.30 -17.69 8.97
CA LEU A 209 -4.93 -17.20 9.07
C LEU A 209 -3.94 -18.35 8.99
N VAL A 210 -3.03 -18.29 8.02
CA VAL A 210 -1.91 -19.23 7.86
C VAL A 210 -0.57 -18.53 8.10
N ALA A 211 0.50 -19.31 8.29
CA ALA A 211 1.83 -18.74 8.55
C ALA A 211 2.28 -17.71 7.50
N SER A 212 2.95 -16.67 8.00
CA SER A 212 3.76 -15.79 7.17
C SER A 212 5.05 -16.53 6.73
N PRO A 213 5.44 -16.43 5.46
CA PRO A 213 6.73 -16.95 4.96
C PRO A 213 7.92 -16.02 5.26
N ASP A 214 7.78 -15.05 6.17
CA ASP A 214 8.82 -14.08 6.55
C ASP A 214 10.15 -14.75 6.87
N ALA A 215 11.19 -14.46 6.07
CA ALA A 215 12.51 -15.05 6.21
C ALA A 215 13.18 -14.73 7.57
N ARG A 216 12.73 -13.69 8.28
CA ARG A 216 13.21 -13.37 9.63
C ARG A 216 12.80 -14.40 10.68
N LEU A 217 11.79 -15.23 10.37
CA LEU A 217 11.32 -16.32 11.23
C LEU A 217 12.13 -17.63 11.05
N ALA A 218 13.24 -17.57 10.30
CA ALA A 218 14.14 -18.70 10.13
C ALA A 218 14.71 -19.16 11.47
N GLN A 219 14.58 -20.46 11.74
CA GLN A 219 15.21 -21.12 12.87
C GLN A 219 16.69 -21.39 12.58
N SER A 220 17.46 -21.78 13.59
CA SER A 220 18.88 -22.11 13.42
C SER A 220 19.06 -23.21 12.36
N GLY A 221 19.68 -22.85 11.24
CA GLY A 221 19.93 -23.76 10.11
C GLY A 221 18.86 -23.73 9.01
N GLU A 222 17.76 -22.98 9.16
CA GLU A 222 16.79 -22.77 8.09
C GLU A 222 17.25 -21.66 7.13
N SER A 223 17.07 -21.88 5.84
CA SER A 223 17.10 -20.84 4.82
C SER A 223 15.73 -20.16 4.67
N ALA A 224 15.68 -19.02 3.98
CA ALA A 224 14.40 -18.39 3.63
C ALA A 224 13.46 -19.32 2.84
N ALA A 225 14.03 -20.20 1.99
CA ALA A 225 13.27 -21.20 1.26
C ALA A 225 12.68 -22.29 2.19
N ASP A 226 13.34 -22.63 3.28
CA ASP A 226 12.81 -23.58 4.26
C ASP A 226 11.64 -22.99 5.04
N VAL A 227 11.73 -21.70 5.41
CA VAL A 227 10.60 -20.97 6.01
C VAL A 227 9.42 -20.92 5.04
N ALA A 228 9.67 -20.63 3.75
CA ALA A 228 8.64 -20.65 2.71
C ALA A 228 7.94 -22.01 2.61
N ARG A 229 8.69 -23.13 2.56
CA ARG A 229 8.09 -24.48 2.51
C ARG A 229 7.27 -24.79 3.77
N ARG A 230 7.79 -24.43 4.95
CA ARG A 230 7.09 -24.63 6.22
C ARG A 230 5.78 -23.85 6.27
N ALA A 231 5.76 -22.61 5.79
CA ALA A 231 4.53 -21.82 5.69
C ALA A 231 3.54 -22.39 4.65
N ALA A 232 4.04 -22.87 3.50
CA ALA A 232 3.20 -23.49 2.47
C ALA A 232 2.56 -24.80 2.95
N ALA A 233 3.26 -25.59 3.78
CA ALA A 233 2.72 -26.82 4.37
C ALA A 233 1.51 -26.55 5.29
N GLU A 234 1.50 -25.43 6.03
CA GLU A 234 0.33 -25.02 6.83
C GLU A 234 -0.88 -24.69 5.93
N LEU A 235 -0.65 -23.99 4.82
CA LEU A 235 -1.68 -23.72 3.83
C LEU A 235 -2.20 -25.01 3.19
N GLU A 236 -1.30 -25.93 2.82
CA GLU A 236 -1.66 -27.23 2.25
C GLU A 236 -2.56 -28.03 3.19
N ALA A 237 -2.25 -28.07 4.49
CA ALA A 237 -3.07 -28.74 5.49
C ALA A 237 -4.48 -28.15 5.57
N LEU A 238 -4.60 -26.82 5.61
CA LEU A 238 -5.89 -26.12 5.62
C LEU A 238 -6.69 -26.42 4.34
N LEU A 239 -6.07 -26.31 3.17
CA LEU A 239 -6.74 -26.57 1.89
C LEU A 239 -7.17 -28.04 1.76
N SER A 240 -6.38 -28.98 2.26
CA SER A 240 -6.74 -30.40 2.26
C SER A 240 -8.03 -30.68 3.04
N GLU A 241 -8.27 -29.94 4.12
CA GLU A 241 -9.48 -30.07 4.93
C GLU A 241 -10.67 -29.30 4.33
N ARG A 242 -10.43 -28.09 3.79
CA ARG A 242 -11.47 -27.07 3.57
C ARG A 242 -11.54 -26.49 2.16
N ALA A 243 -10.83 -27.04 1.19
CA ALA A 243 -10.85 -26.53 -0.19
C ALA A 243 -12.27 -26.37 -0.76
N GLY A 244 -13.21 -27.25 -0.38
CA GLY A 244 -14.61 -27.15 -0.80
C GLY A 244 -15.35 -25.89 -0.32
N GLN A 245 -14.85 -25.20 0.71
CA GLN A 245 -15.43 -23.98 1.27
C GLN A 245 -14.58 -22.73 1.02
N ILE A 246 -13.31 -22.89 0.63
CA ILE A 246 -12.40 -21.77 0.40
C ILE A 246 -12.54 -21.25 -1.04
N ALA A 247 -12.83 -19.95 -1.16
CA ALA A 247 -12.94 -19.23 -2.42
C ALA A 247 -11.58 -18.77 -2.94
N ALA A 248 -10.76 -18.17 -2.08
CA ALA A 248 -9.45 -17.65 -2.45
C ALA A 248 -8.42 -17.63 -1.31
N VAL A 249 -7.15 -17.70 -1.70
CA VAL A 249 -5.99 -17.28 -0.90
C VAL A 249 -5.53 -15.92 -1.39
N ILE A 250 -5.27 -14.98 -0.49
CA ILE A 250 -4.74 -13.65 -0.80
C ILE A 250 -3.35 -13.47 -0.19
N VAL A 251 -2.41 -12.91 -0.97
CA VAL A 251 -1.02 -12.68 -0.56
C VAL A 251 -0.50 -11.34 -1.09
N GLU A 252 0.36 -10.67 -0.32
CA GLU A 252 1.22 -9.58 -0.82
C GLU A 252 2.50 -10.22 -1.40
N PRO A 253 2.76 -10.21 -2.73
CA PRO A 253 3.90 -10.92 -3.31
C PRO A 253 5.26 -10.39 -2.86
N LEU A 254 6.15 -11.30 -2.44
CA LEU A 254 7.54 -11.09 -2.01
C LEU A 254 7.77 -10.23 -0.75
N ILE A 255 6.88 -9.28 -0.45
CA ILE A 255 7.01 -8.36 0.69
C ILE A 255 5.64 -8.17 1.36
N GLN A 256 5.51 -8.52 2.65
CA GLN A 256 4.40 -8.06 3.48
C GLN A 256 4.76 -6.69 4.08
N GLY A 257 4.16 -5.63 3.56
CA GLY A 257 4.58 -4.26 3.84
C GLY A 257 4.31 -3.85 5.29
N ALA A 258 3.10 -4.09 5.77
CA ALA A 258 2.69 -3.72 7.13
C ALA A 258 3.33 -4.60 8.22
N ALA A 259 3.84 -5.79 7.87
CA ALA A 259 4.66 -6.64 8.74
C ALA A 259 6.09 -6.09 8.93
N GLY A 260 6.29 -4.78 8.71
CA GLY A 260 7.58 -4.13 8.66
C GLY A 260 8.38 -4.63 7.47
N MET A 261 7.85 -4.55 6.24
CA MET A 261 8.58 -4.97 5.02
C MET A 261 9.16 -6.39 5.15
N ALA A 262 8.37 -7.35 5.64
CA ALA A 262 8.79 -8.73 5.78
C ALA A 262 9.02 -9.32 4.38
N MET A 263 10.25 -9.76 4.09
CA MET A 263 10.61 -10.28 2.77
C MET A 263 10.71 -11.80 2.82
N TYR A 264 10.29 -12.46 1.75
CA TYR A 264 10.28 -13.92 1.70
C TYR A 264 10.72 -14.46 0.34
N ASP A 265 11.03 -15.76 0.31
CA ASP A 265 11.52 -16.44 -0.89
C ASP A 265 10.40 -16.63 -1.93
N PRO A 266 10.63 -16.35 -3.24
CA PRO A 266 9.64 -16.57 -4.30
C PRO A 266 9.09 -17.99 -4.36
N LEU A 267 9.82 -18.99 -3.82
CA LEU A 267 9.34 -20.36 -3.68
C LEU A 267 7.96 -20.43 -3.01
N TYR A 268 7.68 -19.61 -2.00
CA TYR A 268 6.37 -19.61 -1.35
C TYR A 268 5.23 -19.39 -2.36
N LEU A 269 5.39 -18.43 -3.27
CA LEU A 269 4.37 -18.10 -4.28
C LEU A 269 4.21 -19.22 -5.31
N ARG A 270 5.28 -19.93 -5.65
CA ARG A 270 5.21 -21.14 -6.50
C ARG A 270 4.39 -22.24 -5.83
N GLU A 271 4.67 -22.52 -4.55
CA GLU A 271 3.94 -23.52 -3.78
C GLU A 271 2.47 -23.13 -3.63
N VAL A 272 2.16 -21.88 -3.25
CA VAL A 272 0.79 -21.39 -3.12
C VAL A 272 0.03 -21.49 -4.45
N ARG A 273 0.65 -21.12 -5.57
CA ARG A 273 0.03 -21.28 -6.89
C ARG A 273 -0.30 -22.74 -7.19
N ALA A 274 0.66 -23.65 -6.99
CA ALA A 274 0.46 -25.07 -7.24
C ALA A 274 -0.65 -25.66 -6.34
N LEU A 275 -0.71 -25.24 -5.07
CA LEU A 275 -1.76 -25.62 -4.13
C LEU A 275 -3.13 -25.08 -4.57
N CYS A 276 -3.20 -23.81 -4.98
CA CYS A 276 -4.42 -23.19 -5.49
C CYS A 276 -4.96 -23.92 -6.73
N ASP A 277 -4.09 -24.32 -7.66
CA ASP A 277 -4.48 -25.12 -8.84
C ASP A 277 -5.00 -26.50 -8.43
N ARG A 278 -4.27 -27.20 -7.54
CA ARG A 278 -4.62 -28.55 -7.09
C ARG A 278 -5.95 -28.62 -6.34
N PHE A 279 -6.25 -27.60 -5.54
CA PHE A 279 -7.45 -27.54 -4.70
C PHE A 279 -8.59 -26.70 -5.30
N GLU A 280 -8.41 -26.20 -6.52
CA GLU A 280 -9.35 -25.31 -7.20
C GLU A 280 -9.75 -24.11 -6.32
N VAL A 281 -8.75 -23.38 -5.82
CA VAL A 281 -8.93 -22.15 -5.04
C VAL A 281 -8.27 -21.02 -5.80
N HIS A 282 -8.90 -19.84 -5.85
CA HIS A 282 -8.28 -18.72 -6.56
C HIS A 282 -7.11 -18.15 -5.77
N LEU A 283 -6.06 -17.74 -6.47
CA LEU A 283 -4.98 -16.94 -5.92
C LEU A 283 -5.19 -15.46 -6.26
N ILE A 284 -5.26 -14.62 -5.22
CA ILE A 284 -5.28 -13.16 -5.33
C ILE A 284 -3.90 -12.62 -4.97
N ALA A 285 -3.23 -11.96 -5.91
CA ALA A 285 -2.00 -11.24 -5.67
C ALA A 285 -2.29 -9.76 -5.39
N ASP A 286 -2.01 -9.31 -4.16
CA ASP A 286 -2.02 -7.91 -3.79
C ASP A 286 -0.68 -7.26 -4.17
N GLU A 287 -0.60 -6.73 -5.39
CA GLU A 287 0.56 -6.01 -5.89
C GLU A 287 0.47 -4.49 -5.71
N ILE A 288 -0.43 -4.04 -4.83
CA ILE A 288 -0.67 -2.62 -4.61
C ILE A 288 0.60 -1.88 -4.15
N ALA A 289 1.40 -2.49 -3.27
CA ALA A 289 2.65 -1.88 -2.78
C ALA A 289 3.89 -2.27 -3.59
N VAL A 290 3.91 -3.51 -4.10
CA VAL A 290 5.11 -4.17 -4.61
C VAL A 290 5.26 -4.14 -6.13
N GLY A 291 4.16 -3.83 -6.84
CA GLY A 291 4.15 -3.68 -8.28
C GLY A 291 4.80 -2.38 -8.76
N CYS A 292 4.66 -2.12 -10.06
CA CYS A 292 5.21 -0.97 -10.76
C CYS A 292 6.71 -0.77 -10.52
N GLY A 293 7.52 -1.84 -10.56
CA GLY A 293 8.97 -1.73 -10.49
C GLY A 293 9.57 -1.74 -9.08
N ARG A 294 8.75 -1.76 -8.02
CA ARG A 294 9.24 -1.58 -6.65
C ARG A 294 10.15 -2.70 -6.17
N THR A 295 9.84 -3.93 -6.56
CA THR A 295 10.61 -5.14 -6.23
C THR A 295 11.70 -5.48 -7.25
N GLY A 296 11.81 -4.73 -8.36
CA GLY A 296 12.82 -4.92 -9.42
C GLY A 296 12.27 -5.34 -10.79
N THR A 297 11.02 -5.80 -10.85
CA THR A 297 10.24 -6.12 -12.06
C THR A 297 8.94 -5.30 -12.07
N PHE A 298 8.22 -5.21 -13.20
CA PHE A 298 6.99 -4.40 -13.23
C PHE A 298 5.94 -5.02 -12.31
N PHE A 299 5.65 -6.31 -12.47
CA PHE A 299 4.94 -7.11 -11.47
C PHE A 299 5.92 -7.91 -10.62
N ALA A 300 5.74 -7.95 -9.30
CA ALA A 300 6.46 -8.83 -8.41
C ALA A 300 6.25 -10.31 -8.80
N PHE A 301 5.07 -10.68 -9.32
CA PHE A 301 4.77 -12.04 -9.78
C PHE A 301 5.65 -12.52 -10.94
N GLU A 302 6.25 -11.62 -11.73
CA GLU A 302 7.23 -11.99 -12.77
C GLU A 302 8.42 -12.76 -12.18
N GLN A 303 8.76 -12.55 -10.90
CA GLN A 303 9.88 -13.18 -10.21
C GLN A 303 9.53 -14.56 -9.62
N VAL A 304 8.27 -15.01 -9.76
CA VAL A 304 7.80 -16.29 -9.19
C VAL A 304 8.25 -17.46 -10.05
N ALA A 305 8.22 -17.32 -11.37
CA ALA A 305 8.66 -18.36 -12.29
C ALA A 305 10.16 -18.66 -12.11
N GLU A 306 10.54 -19.93 -12.24
CA GLU A 306 11.95 -20.29 -12.28
C GLU A 306 12.59 -19.77 -13.58
N PRO A 307 13.87 -19.37 -13.56
CA PRO A 307 14.57 -18.93 -14.77
C PRO A 307 14.45 -19.97 -15.89
N GLY A 308 13.96 -19.53 -17.05
CA GLY A 308 13.77 -20.38 -18.24
C GLY A 308 12.46 -21.18 -18.28
N THR A 309 11.57 -21.00 -17.30
CA THR A 309 10.21 -21.58 -17.32
C THR A 309 9.15 -20.59 -17.77
N ALA A 310 7.94 -21.09 -18.07
CA ALA A 310 6.81 -20.25 -18.42
C ALA A 310 6.43 -19.30 -17.26
N PRO A 311 6.00 -18.06 -17.54
CA PRO A 311 5.51 -17.15 -16.51
C PRO A 311 4.38 -17.76 -15.70
N VAL A 312 4.40 -17.51 -14.39
CA VAL A 312 3.35 -17.90 -13.46
C VAL A 312 2.54 -16.66 -13.13
N TRP A 313 1.21 -16.77 -13.12
CA TRP A 313 0.30 -15.65 -12.80
C TRP A 313 -0.78 -16.07 -11.80
N PRO A 314 -1.27 -15.16 -10.94
CA PRO A 314 -2.41 -15.41 -10.06
C PRO A 314 -3.71 -15.51 -10.88
N ASP A 315 -4.85 -15.75 -10.22
CA ASP A 315 -6.16 -15.68 -10.88
C ASP A 315 -6.67 -14.24 -10.95
N LEU A 316 -6.34 -13.46 -9.92
CA LEU A 316 -6.65 -12.05 -9.75
C LEU A 316 -5.39 -11.31 -9.29
N LEU A 317 -5.08 -10.16 -9.89
CA LEU A 317 -3.96 -9.30 -9.51
C LEU A 317 -4.45 -7.88 -9.26
N CYS A 318 -4.15 -7.33 -8.08
CA CYS A 318 -4.56 -5.99 -7.69
C CYS A 318 -3.40 -5.00 -7.82
N LEU A 319 -3.64 -3.84 -8.45
CA LEU A 319 -2.70 -2.72 -8.49
C LEU A 319 -3.36 -1.47 -7.91
N SER A 320 -2.54 -0.58 -7.33
CA SER A 320 -2.91 0.80 -6.98
C SER A 320 -1.59 1.59 -6.82
N LYS A 321 -1.54 2.59 -5.92
CA LYS A 321 -0.34 3.33 -5.53
C LYS A 321 0.53 3.77 -6.73
N GLY A 322 1.58 3.00 -7.04
CA GLY A 322 2.53 3.30 -8.10
C GLY A 322 1.94 3.32 -9.50
N ILE A 323 0.78 2.69 -9.75
CA ILE A 323 0.21 2.59 -11.11
C ILE A 323 -0.03 3.97 -11.75
N SER A 324 -0.37 4.99 -10.96
CA SER A 324 -0.55 6.38 -11.41
C SER A 324 0.66 7.27 -11.06
N GLY A 325 1.78 6.68 -10.67
CA GLY A 325 2.97 7.38 -10.19
C GLY A 325 2.78 8.05 -8.83
N GLY A 326 1.65 7.77 -8.15
CA GLY A 326 1.22 8.45 -6.93
C GLY A 326 0.51 9.78 -7.15
N LEU A 327 0.18 10.13 -8.39
CA LEU A 327 -0.41 11.43 -8.74
C LEU A 327 -1.91 11.50 -8.48
N LEU A 328 -2.65 10.43 -8.83
CA LEU A 328 -4.10 10.36 -8.72
C LEU A 328 -4.56 9.04 -8.12
N PRO A 329 -5.65 9.01 -7.34
CA PRO A 329 -6.25 7.76 -6.87
C PRO A 329 -6.66 6.88 -8.06
N LEU A 330 -6.05 5.70 -8.15
CA LEU A 330 -6.40 4.65 -9.08
C LEU A 330 -6.08 3.31 -8.45
N SER A 331 -6.97 2.35 -8.65
CA SER A 331 -6.68 0.94 -8.44
C SER A 331 -7.36 0.12 -9.52
N LEU A 332 -6.96 -1.13 -9.65
CA LEU A 332 -7.55 -2.05 -10.60
C LEU A 332 -7.33 -3.50 -10.19
N VAL A 333 -8.19 -4.37 -10.72
CA VAL A 333 -8.08 -5.82 -10.62
C VAL A 333 -7.94 -6.36 -12.04
N LEU A 334 -6.82 -7.01 -12.33
CA LEU A 334 -6.63 -7.82 -13.52
C LEU A 334 -7.10 -9.24 -13.23
N SER A 335 -7.81 -9.88 -14.15
CA SER A 335 -8.34 -11.23 -13.99
C SER A 335 -8.14 -12.09 -15.22
N ARG A 336 -8.03 -13.40 -15.01
CA ARG A 336 -8.06 -14.42 -16.07
C ARG A 336 -9.43 -14.49 -16.75
N ASP A 337 -9.44 -14.96 -17.99
CA ASP A 337 -10.65 -15.16 -18.80
C ASP A 337 -11.66 -16.09 -18.09
N ALA A 338 -11.19 -17.16 -17.46
CA ALA A 338 -12.06 -18.10 -16.73
C ALA A 338 -12.90 -17.43 -15.62
N ILE A 339 -12.38 -16.36 -14.99
CA ILE A 339 -13.13 -15.54 -14.03
C ILE A 339 -14.20 -14.75 -14.77
N TYR A 340 -13.82 -13.98 -15.79
CA TYR A 340 -14.71 -13.13 -16.57
C TYR A 340 -15.86 -13.93 -17.21
N GLU A 341 -15.55 -15.07 -17.84
CA GLU A 341 -16.52 -15.96 -18.50
C GLU A 341 -17.61 -16.46 -17.54
N ALA A 342 -17.31 -16.60 -16.23
CA ALA A 342 -18.30 -17.03 -15.26
C ALA A 342 -19.44 -16.01 -15.04
N PHE A 343 -19.25 -14.76 -15.46
CA PHE A 343 -20.23 -13.68 -15.37
C PHE A 343 -21.02 -13.45 -16.68
N LEU A 344 -20.65 -14.12 -17.77
CA LEU A 344 -21.36 -13.99 -19.05
C LEU A 344 -22.69 -14.75 -19.00
N SER A 345 -23.79 -14.01 -19.11
CA SER A 345 -25.15 -14.54 -19.18
C SER A 345 -26.13 -13.47 -19.65
N ASP A 346 -27.22 -13.89 -20.32
CA ASP A 346 -28.37 -13.01 -20.59
C ASP A 346 -29.13 -12.65 -19.30
N ASP A 347 -28.98 -13.45 -18.23
CA ASP A 347 -29.51 -13.13 -16.90
C ASP A 347 -28.61 -12.11 -16.19
N VAL A 348 -29.09 -10.87 -16.11
CA VAL A 348 -28.41 -9.75 -15.45
C VAL A 348 -28.00 -10.07 -14.01
N THR A 349 -28.73 -10.94 -13.30
CA THR A 349 -28.42 -11.27 -11.90
C THR A 349 -27.14 -12.08 -11.74
N ARG A 350 -26.62 -12.68 -12.83
CA ARG A 350 -25.32 -13.36 -12.87
C ARG A 350 -24.16 -12.41 -13.16
N GLY A 351 -24.45 -11.18 -13.61
CA GLY A 351 -23.44 -10.17 -13.89
C GLY A 351 -22.73 -9.66 -12.64
N PHE A 352 -21.52 -9.13 -12.81
CA PHE A 352 -20.80 -8.48 -11.71
C PHE A 352 -21.31 -7.06 -11.49
N LEU A 353 -22.43 -6.92 -10.78
CA LEU A 353 -23.06 -5.63 -10.48
C LEU A 353 -22.33 -4.91 -9.34
N HIS A 354 -21.14 -4.39 -9.63
CA HIS A 354 -20.32 -3.56 -8.73
C HIS A 354 -19.89 -2.30 -9.46
N SER A 355 -19.92 -1.14 -8.79
CA SER A 355 -19.33 0.09 -9.30
C SER A 355 -19.12 1.10 -8.17
N HIS A 356 -18.33 2.13 -8.45
CA HIS A 356 -18.42 3.42 -7.78
C HIS A 356 -18.35 4.54 -8.83
N SER A 357 -18.68 5.77 -8.45
CA SER A 357 -18.82 6.88 -9.41
C SER A 357 -17.57 7.17 -10.24
N TYR A 358 -16.37 6.86 -9.72
CA TYR A 358 -15.08 7.13 -10.37
C TYR A 358 -14.43 5.90 -11.02
N THR A 359 -15.14 4.78 -11.14
CA THR A 359 -14.64 3.58 -11.82
C THR A 359 -14.13 3.93 -13.22
N GLY A 360 -12.83 3.76 -13.45
CA GLY A 360 -12.16 4.08 -14.71
C GLY A 360 -12.07 5.59 -14.99
N ASN A 361 -11.77 6.41 -13.98
CA ASN A 361 -11.59 7.85 -14.15
C ASN A 361 -10.53 8.16 -15.23
N ALA A 362 -10.90 8.96 -16.24
CA ALA A 362 -10.05 9.22 -17.40
C ALA A 362 -8.72 9.92 -17.05
N LEU A 363 -8.73 10.87 -16.09
CA LEU A 363 -7.50 11.52 -15.63
C LEU A 363 -6.55 10.51 -14.98
N ALA A 364 -7.07 9.67 -14.09
CA ALA A 364 -6.27 8.67 -13.39
C ALA A 364 -5.70 7.61 -14.36
N CYS A 365 -6.50 7.15 -15.32
CA CYS A 365 -6.04 6.25 -16.39
C CYS A 365 -4.95 6.91 -17.26
N SER A 366 -5.09 8.20 -17.59
CA SER A 366 -4.06 8.92 -18.36
C SER A 366 -2.73 9.07 -17.60
N ALA A 367 -2.78 9.29 -16.29
CA ALA A 367 -1.59 9.29 -15.45
C ALA A 367 -0.90 7.92 -15.48
N ALA A 368 -1.69 6.84 -15.41
CA ALA A 368 -1.14 5.48 -15.48
C ALA A 368 -0.55 5.14 -16.85
N LEU A 369 -1.16 5.58 -17.95
CA LEU A 369 -0.57 5.44 -19.28
C LEU A 369 0.77 6.16 -19.39
N ALA A 370 0.89 7.37 -18.86
CA ALA A 370 2.17 8.10 -18.82
C ALA A 370 3.24 7.37 -17.98
N VAL A 371 2.84 6.70 -16.89
CA VAL A 371 3.75 5.82 -16.14
C VAL A 371 4.22 4.66 -17.00
N LEU A 372 3.31 3.95 -17.69
CA LEU A 372 3.67 2.84 -18.57
C LEU A 372 4.58 3.29 -19.73
N ASP A 373 4.31 4.45 -20.33
CA ASP A 373 5.16 5.05 -21.36
C ASP A 373 6.58 5.27 -20.85
N ARG A 374 6.72 5.77 -19.62
CA ARG A 374 8.03 5.98 -19.02
C ARG A 374 8.77 4.66 -18.79
N PHE A 375 8.09 3.64 -18.28
CA PHE A 375 8.69 2.30 -18.12
C PHE A 375 9.23 1.75 -19.44
N GLU A 376 8.47 1.92 -20.53
CA GLU A 376 8.81 1.46 -21.87
C GLU A 376 9.95 2.28 -22.51
N GLN A 377 9.91 3.60 -22.40
CA GLN A 377 10.80 4.51 -23.13
C GLN A 377 12.13 4.78 -22.41
N GLN A 378 12.15 4.72 -21.07
CA GLN A 378 13.29 5.19 -20.26
C GLN A 378 14.03 4.07 -19.52
N ASN A 379 13.73 2.80 -19.81
CA ASN A 379 14.37 1.64 -19.16
C ASN A 379 14.35 1.74 -17.61
N VAL A 380 13.22 2.17 -17.04
CA VAL A 380 13.08 2.46 -15.59
C VAL A 380 13.55 1.29 -14.73
N LEU A 381 13.24 0.04 -15.09
CA LEU A 381 13.65 -1.13 -14.33
C LEU A 381 15.18 -1.30 -14.28
N ALA A 382 15.90 -0.96 -15.36
CA ALA A 382 17.35 -1.00 -15.38
C ALA A 382 17.94 0.10 -14.48
N ALA A 383 17.39 1.31 -14.55
CA ALA A 383 17.79 2.39 -13.65
C ALA A 383 17.52 2.03 -12.18
N ASN A 384 16.37 1.43 -11.87
CA ASN A 384 16.04 0.99 -10.52
C ASN A 384 17.03 -0.04 -9.97
N ARG A 385 17.61 -0.91 -10.80
CA ARG A 385 18.65 -1.85 -10.35
C ARG A 385 19.92 -1.13 -9.89
N GLU A 386 20.37 -0.12 -10.63
CA GLU A 386 21.53 0.69 -10.22
C GLU A 386 21.23 1.52 -8.97
N GLN A 387 20.04 2.12 -8.90
CA GLN A 387 19.59 2.87 -7.72
C GLN A 387 19.52 2.00 -6.46
N ALA A 388 18.96 0.80 -6.58
CA ALA A 388 18.91 -0.19 -5.51
C ALA A 388 20.32 -0.58 -5.05
N ARG A 389 21.27 -0.76 -5.99
CA ARG A 389 22.67 -1.03 -5.68
C ARG A 389 23.32 0.11 -4.90
N TRP A 390 23.13 1.37 -5.32
CA TRP A 390 23.65 2.53 -4.60
C TRP A 390 23.11 2.64 -3.18
N LEU A 391 21.81 2.39 -2.98
CA LEU A 391 21.22 2.31 -1.65
C LEU A 391 21.84 1.19 -0.82
N ALA A 392 22.01 0.00 -1.38
CA ALA A 392 22.59 -1.15 -0.71
C ALA A 392 24.01 -0.84 -0.21
N GLU A 393 24.85 -0.29 -1.08
CA GLU A 393 26.23 0.07 -0.79
C GLU A 393 26.32 1.15 0.30
N ALA A 394 25.51 2.21 0.19
CA ALA A 394 25.50 3.30 1.16
C ALA A 394 24.99 2.87 2.55
N LEU A 395 24.03 1.95 2.61
CA LEU A 395 23.39 1.49 3.85
C LEU A 395 24.06 0.26 4.47
N ALA A 396 25.00 -0.39 3.76
CA ALA A 396 25.72 -1.56 4.25
C ALA A 396 26.31 -1.39 5.68
N PRO A 397 26.88 -0.23 6.08
CA PRO A 397 27.37 -0.04 7.44
C PRO A 397 26.30 -0.10 8.54
N LEU A 398 25.01 0.06 8.21
CA LEU A 398 23.92 -0.09 9.18
C LEU A 398 23.71 -1.56 9.57
N ALA A 399 24.01 -2.50 8.68
CA ALA A 399 23.84 -3.93 8.94
C ALA A 399 24.79 -4.48 10.03
N THR A 400 25.89 -3.79 10.30
CA THR A 400 26.86 -4.14 11.34
C THR A 400 26.63 -3.39 12.66
N ASP A 401 25.59 -2.56 12.76
CA ASP A 401 25.28 -1.83 13.98
C ASP A 401 24.75 -2.77 15.08
N ALA A 402 25.33 -2.72 16.26
CA ALA A 402 24.96 -3.62 17.36
C ALA A 402 23.50 -3.47 17.83
N ARG A 403 22.86 -2.32 17.57
CA ARG A 403 21.47 -2.03 17.94
C ARG A 403 20.44 -2.54 16.93
N LEU A 404 20.90 -2.95 15.75
CA LEU A 404 20.05 -3.26 14.60
C LEU A 404 20.19 -4.74 14.20
N GLU A 405 19.15 -5.28 13.56
CA GLU A 405 19.13 -6.64 13.04
C GLU A 405 18.26 -6.77 11.79
N HIS A 406 18.35 -7.91 11.12
CA HIS A 406 17.53 -8.25 9.95
C HIS A 406 17.57 -7.22 8.80
N ALA A 407 18.74 -6.64 8.49
CA ALA A 407 18.90 -5.80 7.31
C ALA A 407 18.49 -6.57 6.04
N ARG A 408 17.60 -6.00 5.23
CA ARG A 408 17.00 -6.66 4.07
C ARG A 408 16.65 -5.67 2.97
N GLN A 409 16.71 -6.13 1.72
CA GLN A 409 16.37 -5.33 0.55
C GLN A 409 15.77 -6.20 -0.56
N ARG A 410 14.77 -5.65 -1.25
CA ARG A 410 14.19 -6.20 -2.47
C ARG A 410 13.88 -5.05 -3.41
N GLY A 411 14.62 -4.96 -4.52
CA GLY A 411 14.54 -3.83 -5.42
C GLY A 411 14.78 -2.49 -4.69
N MET A 412 13.85 -1.57 -4.85
CA MET A 412 13.88 -0.23 -4.24
C MET A 412 13.33 -0.18 -2.81
N VAL A 413 12.98 -1.32 -2.21
CA VAL A 413 12.53 -1.42 -0.81
C VAL A 413 13.69 -1.90 0.05
N TRP A 414 14.10 -1.10 1.04
CA TRP A 414 15.10 -1.44 2.03
C TRP A 414 14.52 -1.36 3.43
N ALA A 415 14.89 -2.27 4.34
CA ALA A 415 14.44 -2.24 5.72
C ALA A 415 15.48 -2.84 6.69
N ILE A 416 15.39 -2.42 7.95
CA ILE A 416 16.16 -2.96 9.07
C ILE A 416 15.34 -2.85 10.36
N ASP A 417 15.50 -3.80 11.27
CA ASP A 417 14.78 -3.82 12.54
C ASP A 417 15.67 -3.32 13.68
N VAL A 418 15.10 -2.54 14.59
CA VAL A 418 15.73 -2.23 15.87
C VAL A 418 15.58 -3.43 16.79
N LYS A 419 16.67 -3.88 17.42
CA LYS A 419 16.64 -4.98 18.39
C LYS A 419 15.80 -4.65 19.61
N ALA A 420 15.21 -5.65 20.24
CA ALA A 420 14.31 -5.46 21.38
C ALA A 420 14.99 -4.72 22.54
N GLU A 421 16.26 -5.03 22.84
CA GLU A 421 17.06 -4.42 23.90
C GLU A 421 17.45 -2.96 23.63
N ALA A 422 17.44 -2.53 22.37
CA ALA A 422 17.71 -1.16 21.96
C ALA A 422 16.43 -0.35 21.71
N LEU A 423 15.26 -1.00 21.67
CA LEU A 423 14.00 -0.37 21.32
C LEU A 423 13.54 0.56 22.43
N VAL A 424 13.25 1.80 22.06
CA VAL A 424 12.75 2.81 23.00
C VAL A 424 11.23 2.96 22.90
N GLU A 425 10.61 3.43 23.98
CA GLU A 425 9.18 3.71 23.99
C GLU A 425 8.82 4.70 22.87
N ARG A 426 7.73 4.39 22.16
CA ARG A 426 7.17 5.25 21.10
C ARG A 426 8.20 5.53 20.00
N PHE A 427 9.07 4.56 19.74
CA PHE A 427 10.18 4.62 18.77
C PHE A 427 9.78 5.23 17.43
N ALA A 428 8.74 4.72 16.75
CA ALA A 428 8.32 5.22 15.44
C ALA A 428 7.96 6.72 15.45
N GLU A 429 7.36 7.20 16.54
CA GLU A 429 7.05 8.63 16.70
C GLU A 429 8.32 9.46 16.90
N ARG A 430 9.20 9.02 17.80
CA ARG A 430 10.47 9.71 18.09
C ARG A 430 11.36 9.75 16.86
N PHE A 431 11.45 8.65 16.12
CA PHE A 431 12.19 8.54 14.87
C PHE A 431 11.60 9.41 13.77
N HIS A 432 10.28 9.52 13.69
CA HIS A 432 9.63 10.45 12.75
C HIS A 432 9.99 11.91 13.05
N LEU A 433 9.99 12.31 14.33
CA LEU A 433 10.38 13.66 14.74
C LEU A 433 11.87 13.95 14.51
N ALA A 434 12.75 13.01 14.86
CA ALA A 434 14.19 13.10 14.57
C ALA A 434 14.42 13.20 13.05
N GLY A 435 13.75 12.37 12.26
CA GLY A 435 13.77 12.40 10.80
C GLY A 435 13.50 13.80 10.25
N ARG A 436 12.44 14.48 10.73
CA ARG A 436 12.12 15.85 10.32
C ARG A 436 13.26 16.85 10.65
N GLY A 437 13.98 16.63 11.75
CA GLY A 437 15.17 17.41 12.12
C GLY A 437 16.32 17.23 11.13
N HIS A 438 16.46 16.03 10.57
CA HIS A 438 17.48 15.62 9.58
C HIS A 438 16.99 15.67 8.13
N GLU A 439 16.00 16.53 7.83
CA GLU A 439 15.39 16.68 6.50
C GLU A 439 14.81 15.38 5.89
N LEU A 440 14.38 14.41 6.71
CA LEU A 440 13.74 13.17 6.29
C LEU A 440 12.25 13.14 6.64
N LEU A 441 11.39 12.89 5.66
CA LEU A 441 10.03 12.44 5.90
C LEU A 441 10.03 10.90 5.96
N ILE A 442 10.21 10.36 7.17
CA ILE A 442 10.28 8.92 7.42
C ILE A 442 9.38 8.53 8.60
N ARG A 443 8.70 7.39 8.51
CA ARG A 443 7.83 6.88 9.57
C ARG A 443 8.02 5.37 9.70
N PRO A 444 8.78 4.89 10.70
CA PRO A 444 8.94 3.46 10.96
C PRO A 444 7.62 2.74 11.19
N ILE A 445 7.61 1.42 10.96
CA ILE A 445 6.49 0.52 11.27
C ILE A 445 6.90 -0.33 12.46
N GLY A 446 6.26 -0.12 13.61
CA GLY A 446 6.71 -0.75 14.86
C GLY A 446 8.18 -0.42 15.13
N ARG A 447 9.03 -1.45 15.14
CA ARG A 447 10.49 -1.35 15.31
C ARG A 447 11.29 -1.31 14.00
N THR A 448 10.63 -1.37 12.85
CA THR A 448 11.27 -1.45 11.54
C THR A 448 11.47 -0.07 10.94
N ILE A 449 12.73 0.29 10.71
CA ILE A 449 13.12 1.42 9.86
C ILE A 449 13.12 0.93 8.42
N TYR A 450 12.54 1.69 7.50
CA TYR A 450 12.55 1.32 6.08
C TYR A 450 12.67 2.55 5.18
N LEU A 451 13.19 2.30 3.98
CA LEU A 451 13.24 3.24 2.87
C LEU A 451 12.50 2.63 1.69
N LEU A 452 11.64 3.44 1.10
CA LEU A 452 10.95 3.14 -0.14
C LEU A 452 10.88 4.46 -0.92
N PRO A 453 12.01 4.96 -1.43
CA PRO A 453 12.09 6.28 -2.05
C PRO A 453 11.56 6.27 -3.50
N PRO A 454 11.28 7.45 -4.07
CA PRO A 454 11.05 7.58 -5.50
C PRO A 454 12.31 7.20 -6.29
N TYR A 455 12.15 6.85 -7.55
CA TYR A 455 13.16 6.36 -8.50
C TYR A 455 14.07 7.48 -9.02
N LEU A 456 14.56 8.31 -8.10
CA LEU A 456 15.41 9.47 -8.32
C LEU A 456 16.70 9.40 -7.47
N ILE A 457 17.09 8.20 -7.04
CA ILE A 457 18.29 8.01 -6.24
C ILE A 457 19.53 8.15 -7.14
N THR A 458 20.52 8.89 -6.65
CA THR A 458 21.88 8.95 -7.21
C THR A 458 22.87 8.41 -6.17
N PRO A 459 24.13 8.12 -6.52
CA PRO A 459 25.15 7.74 -5.55
C PRO A 459 25.30 8.76 -4.40
N GLU A 460 25.28 10.06 -4.73
CA GLU A 460 25.41 11.15 -3.76
C GLU A 460 24.20 11.20 -2.84
N LEU A 461 22.99 11.04 -3.39
CA LEU A 461 21.76 11.03 -2.61
C LEU A 461 21.68 9.80 -1.70
N ALA A 462 22.11 8.63 -2.18
CA ALA A 462 22.20 7.41 -1.37
C ALA A 462 23.16 7.60 -0.18
N GLY A 463 24.34 8.18 -0.42
CA GLY A 463 25.31 8.49 0.65
C GLY A 463 24.75 9.52 1.65
N TRP A 464 24.06 10.55 1.16
CA TRP A 464 23.39 11.52 2.03
C TRP A 464 22.28 10.87 2.88
N LEU A 465 21.45 10.01 2.27
CA LEU A 465 20.38 9.29 2.97
C LEU A 465 20.94 8.39 4.08
N ALA A 466 21.99 7.62 3.79
CA ALA A 466 22.65 6.80 4.80
C ALA A 466 23.18 7.64 5.97
N THR A 467 23.75 8.81 5.67
CA THR A 467 24.23 9.76 6.69
C THR A 467 23.10 10.27 7.58
N GLN A 468 22.00 10.75 6.99
CA GLN A 468 20.86 11.27 7.76
C GLN A 468 20.17 10.16 8.55
N LEU A 469 20.04 8.96 7.97
CA LEU A 469 19.42 7.83 8.64
C LEU A 469 20.25 7.38 9.85
N ARG A 470 21.59 7.34 9.72
CA ARG A 470 22.51 7.09 10.83
C ARG A 470 22.32 8.13 11.94
N ALA A 471 22.26 9.42 11.60
CA ALA A 471 22.05 10.48 12.58
C ALA A 471 20.73 10.33 13.35
N CYS A 472 19.64 9.97 12.66
CA CYS A 472 18.35 9.66 13.30
C CYS A 472 18.44 8.46 14.25
N ILE A 473 19.14 7.41 13.85
CA ILE A 473 19.36 6.21 14.66
C ILE A 473 20.14 6.58 15.93
N ASP A 474 21.22 7.35 15.80
CA ASP A 474 22.07 7.76 16.92
C ASP A 474 21.34 8.70 17.89
N GLU A 475 20.52 9.62 17.38
CA GLU A 475 19.70 10.51 18.20
C GLU A 475 18.65 9.74 19.01
N VAL A 476 17.95 8.79 18.38
CA VAL A 476 16.79 8.13 19.02
C VAL A 476 17.19 6.96 19.91
N LEU A 477 18.17 6.16 19.48
CA LEU A 477 18.63 4.98 20.22
C LEU A 477 19.80 5.30 21.17
N GLY A 478 20.33 6.52 21.11
CA GLY A 478 21.52 6.95 21.84
C GLY A 478 22.80 6.38 21.22
N VAL A 479 23.91 7.10 21.40
CA VAL A 479 25.25 6.52 21.20
C VAL A 479 25.43 5.53 22.33
N ALA A 480 25.61 4.24 22.03
CA ALA A 480 26.17 3.32 23.00
C ALA A 480 27.57 3.84 23.34
N SER A 481 27.71 4.61 24.41
CA SER A 481 29.02 5.01 24.89
C SER A 481 29.75 3.74 25.28
N ALA A 482 30.77 3.39 24.52
CA ALA A 482 31.81 2.48 24.96
C ALA A 482 32.51 3.10 26.18
N THR A 483 31.91 2.91 27.35
CA THR A 483 32.55 3.10 28.65
C THR A 483 32.51 1.77 29.37
N SER A 484 33.63 1.06 29.24
CA SER A 484 34.02 -0.05 30.09
C SER A 484 34.06 0.34 31.57
N ALA A 485 33.62 -0.60 32.41
CA ALA A 485 34.02 -0.85 33.79
C ALA A 485 33.66 0.20 34.86
N VAL A 486 32.75 -0.16 35.79
CA VAL A 486 33.10 -0.52 37.18
C VAL A 486 31.82 -0.82 38.01
N SER A 487 31.92 -1.91 38.77
CA SER A 487 31.20 -2.26 40.02
C SER A 487 29.77 -2.79 39.98
N SER A 488 29.72 -4.10 40.20
CA SER A 488 28.72 -4.85 40.96
C SER A 488 28.06 -4.11 42.13
N ALA A 489 26.74 -4.25 42.27
CA ALA A 489 26.09 -4.62 43.52
C ALA A 489 24.66 -5.13 43.23
N SER A 490 24.40 -6.36 43.63
CA SER A 490 23.11 -7.04 43.67
C SER A 490 22.12 -6.34 44.63
N THR A 491 20.83 -6.36 44.32
CA THR A 491 19.82 -7.03 45.17
C THR A 491 18.44 -7.06 44.50
N ASP A 492 17.72 -8.13 44.82
CA ASP A 492 16.44 -8.59 44.30
C ASP A 492 15.27 -7.61 44.43
N ALA A 493 14.34 -7.65 43.46
CA ALA A 493 12.90 -7.54 43.72
C ALA A 493 12.09 -8.10 42.54
N ALA A 494 11.12 -8.94 42.87
CA ALA A 494 10.31 -9.77 41.99
C ALA A 494 9.27 -8.99 41.15
N TYR A 495 9.01 -9.49 39.94
CA TYR A 495 7.83 -9.17 39.14
C TYR A 495 6.64 -10.03 39.60
N PRO A 496 5.43 -9.45 39.81
CA PRO A 496 4.22 -10.24 39.91
C PRO A 496 3.64 -10.55 38.53
N SER A 497 3.05 -11.74 38.50
CA SER A 497 2.43 -12.47 37.41
C SER A 497 1.22 -11.80 36.76
N ASP A 498 1.09 -12.11 35.48
CA ASP A 498 -0.13 -12.29 34.68
C ASP A 498 -1.38 -12.72 35.49
N PRO A 499 -2.58 -12.28 35.09
CA PRO A 499 -3.76 -13.12 35.24
C PRO A 499 -4.42 -13.37 33.88
N ALA A 500 -4.39 -14.63 33.50
CA ALA A 500 -5.22 -15.24 32.48
C ALA A 500 -6.68 -15.37 32.96
N VAL A 501 -7.60 -15.28 31.99
CA VAL A 501 -8.86 -16.06 31.87
C VAL A 501 -9.96 -15.84 32.94
N ALA A 502 -11.04 -15.20 32.49
CA ALA A 502 -12.41 -15.69 32.64
C ALA A 502 -13.21 -15.33 31.38
#